data_AF-A0A0U1RNG5-F1
#
_entry.id   AF-A0A0U1RNG5-F1
#
_cell.length_a   1.000
_cell.length_b   1.000
_cell.length_c   1.000
_cell.angle_alpha   90.00
_cell.angle_beta   90.00
_cell.angle_gamma   90.00
#
_symmetry.space_group_name_H-M   'P 1'
#
loop_
_entity.id
_entity.type
_entity.pdbx_description
1 polymer ?
#
loop_
_entity_poly.entity_id
_entity_poly.type
_entity_poly.pdbx_seq_one_letter_code
_entity_poly.pdbx_strand_id
1 'polypeptide(L)'
;VGWSQVSGMSGIQGPGKQLRCQQRPMAELEGSLGGGVLSLAVLDNERLTAEEMDERRRQNVAYEYLCHLEEAKRWMEACLGEDLPPTTELEEGLRNGVYLAKLGNFFSPKVVSLKKIYDREQTRYKATGLHFRHTDNVIQWLNAMDEIGLPKIFYPETTDIYDRKNMPRCIYCIHALSLYLFKLGL
;
A
#
# COMPACT_ATOMS: atom_id res chain seq x y z
N VAL A 1 7.36 -36.94 -6.46
CA VAL A 1 7.56 -37.44 -7.84
C VAL A 1 6.21 -37.39 -8.53
N GLY A 2 6.12 -36.79 -9.72
CA GLY A 2 5.00 -37.00 -10.64
C GLY A 2 3.96 -35.88 -10.70
N TRP A 3 4.22 -34.94 -11.61
CA TRP A 3 3.19 -34.18 -12.30
C TRP A 3 2.34 -35.14 -13.14
N SER A 4 1.03 -34.89 -13.26
CA SER A 4 0.30 -35.33 -14.46
C SER A 4 -0.80 -34.35 -14.82
N GLN A 5 -0.78 -33.98 -16.09
CA GLN A 5 -1.62 -33.00 -16.78
C GLN A 5 -3.10 -33.37 -16.76
N VAL A 6 -3.95 -32.34 -16.76
CA VAL A 6 -5.20 -32.40 -17.52
C VAL A 6 -5.21 -31.19 -18.47
N SER A 7 -5.18 -31.52 -19.74
CA SER A 7 -5.29 -30.61 -20.88
C SER A 7 -6.76 -30.43 -21.26
N GLY A 8 -7.15 -29.21 -21.63
CA GLY A 8 -8.23 -28.94 -22.58
C GLY A 8 -9.56 -28.50 -21.96
N MET A 9 -9.96 -27.26 -22.23
CA MET A 9 -10.99 -26.95 -23.23
C MET A 9 -11.14 -25.44 -23.39
N SER A 10 -11.07 -25.03 -24.65
CA SER A 10 -11.37 -23.70 -25.19
C SER A 10 -12.79 -23.23 -24.83
N GLY A 11 -12.90 -21.99 -24.36
CA GLY A 11 -14.16 -21.28 -24.18
C GLY A 11 -13.93 -19.77 -24.24
N ILE A 12 -14.35 -19.16 -25.34
CA ILE A 12 -14.39 -17.71 -25.56
C ILE A 12 -15.27 -17.08 -24.47
N GLN A 13 -14.70 -16.22 -23.62
CA GLN A 13 -15.45 -15.33 -22.73
C GLN A 13 -14.77 -13.96 -22.73
N GLY A 14 -15.56 -12.90 -22.99
CA GLY A 14 -15.11 -11.52 -23.15
C GLY A 14 -14.41 -10.91 -21.92
N PRO A 15 -13.93 -9.66 -22.02
CA PRO A 15 -12.95 -9.06 -21.11
C PRO A 15 -13.45 -8.76 -19.69
N GLY A 16 -14.61 -9.28 -19.28
CA GLY A 16 -15.29 -8.96 -18.02
C GLY A 16 -15.02 -9.92 -16.86
N LYS A 17 -13.98 -10.76 -16.87
CA LYS A 17 -13.81 -11.81 -15.86
C LYS A 17 -12.41 -12.01 -15.25
N GLN A 18 -11.46 -11.10 -15.49
CA GLN A 18 -10.10 -11.23 -14.90
C GLN A 18 -9.92 -10.49 -13.55
N LEU A 19 -10.88 -9.66 -13.11
CA LEU A 19 -10.76 -8.79 -11.93
C LEU A 19 -11.52 -9.29 -10.69
N ARG A 20 -11.72 -10.60 -10.56
CA ARG A 20 -11.88 -11.18 -9.21
C ARG A 20 -10.48 -11.40 -8.63
N CYS A 21 -9.69 -10.32 -8.56
CA CYS A 21 -8.37 -10.34 -7.94
C CYS A 21 -8.60 -10.54 -6.44
N GLN A 22 -8.60 -11.82 -6.03
CA GLN A 22 -8.35 -12.31 -4.67
C GLN A 22 -9.00 -11.49 -3.54
N GLN A 23 -10.33 -11.48 -3.50
CA GLN A 23 -11.05 -11.03 -2.31
C GLN A 23 -10.83 -12.04 -1.17
N ARG A 24 -9.89 -11.74 -0.28
CA ARG A 24 -10.16 -11.86 1.15
C ARG A 24 -10.38 -10.45 1.68
N PRO A 25 -11.52 -10.15 2.33
CA PRO A 25 -11.67 -8.92 3.10
C PRO A 25 -10.48 -8.77 4.04
N MET A 26 -9.97 -7.55 4.24
CA MET A 26 -8.97 -7.24 5.29
C MET A 26 -9.37 -7.82 6.66
N ALA A 27 -10.67 -8.04 6.90
CA ALA A 27 -11.23 -8.67 8.10
C ALA A 27 -11.03 -10.21 8.20
N GLU A 28 -10.60 -10.91 7.15
CA GLU A 28 -10.42 -12.39 7.15
C GLU A 28 -8.94 -12.83 7.19
N LEU A 29 -7.98 -11.89 7.19
CA LEU A 29 -6.56 -12.20 7.33
C LEU A 29 -6.14 -12.57 8.75
N GLU A 30 -7.01 -12.40 9.75
CA GLU A 30 -6.81 -12.94 11.10
C GLU A 30 -6.91 -14.48 11.16
N GLY A 31 -7.35 -15.15 10.08
CA GLY A 31 -7.68 -16.58 10.09
C GLY A 31 -6.65 -17.57 9.55
N SER A 32 -5.44 -17.15 9.15
CA SER A 32 -4.47 -18.06 8.49
C SER A 32 -3.02 -17.96 8.98
N LEU A 33 -2.81 -17.54 10.22
CA LEU A 33 -1.58 -17.84 10.98
C LEU A 33 -1.84 -19.02 11.93
N GLY A 34 -2.34 -20.12 11.37
CA GLY A 34 -2.39 -21.41 12.07
C GLY A 34 -1.06 -22.14 11.93
N GLY A 35 -0.21 -22.04 12.95
CA GLY A 35 0.96 -22.93 13.11
C GLY A 35 2.26 -22.20 13.45
N GLY A 36 2.35 -21.66 14.67
CA GLY A 36 3.61 -21.12 15.21
C GLY A 36 3.47 -20.20 16.42
N VAL A 37 2.26 -19.78 16.78
CA VAL A 37 2.00 -18.88 17.91
C VAL A 37 1.57 -19.66 19.15
N LEU A 38 2.43 -20.56 19.65
CA LEU A 38 2.26 -21.15 20.98
C LEU A 38 3.63 -21.47 21.59
N SER A 39 4.39 -20.44 21.98
CA SER A 39 5.30 -20.51 23.14
C SER A 39 5.87 -19.13 23.45
N LEU A 40 5.05 -18.22 23.96
CA LEU A 40 5.57 -17.13 24.79
C LEU A 40 4.56 -16.72 25.87
N ALA A 41 3.91 -17.72 26.47
CA ALA A 41 3.28 -17.55 27.77
C ALA A 41 4.11 -18.32 28.78
N VAL A 42 4.56 -17.62 29.83
CA VAL A 42 5.27 -18.12 31.01
C VAL A 42 6.74 -18.41 30.72
N LEU A 43 7.70 -17.51 30.95
CA LEU A 43 8.18 -16.91 32.21
C LEU A 43 8.71 -15.50 31.83
N ASP A 44 8.28 -14.40 32.44
CA ASP A 44 8.97 -13.84 33.61
C ASP A 44 7.99 -12.98 34.41
N ASN A 45 7.76 -13.36 35.67
CA ASN A 45 7.19 -12.48 36.67
C ASN A 45 8.31 -11.63 37.30
N GLU A 46 9.23 -11.13 36.48
CA GLU A 46 10.16 -10.08 36.86
C GLU A 46 9.49 -8.74 36.60
N ARG A 47 9.50 -7.89 37.61
CA ARG A 47 8.91 -6.56 37.56
C ARG A 47 9.76 -5.72 36.62
N LEU A 48 9.43 -5.76 35.33
CA LEU A 48 10.11 -4.99 34.29
C LEU A 48 10.23 -3.54 34.74
N THR A 49 11.43 -2.99 34.57
CA THR A 49 11.68 -1.59 34.87
C THR A 49 10.86 -0.70 33.93
N ALA A 50 10.60 0.55 34.35
CA ALA A 50 9.87 1.50 33.50
C ALA A 50 10.56 1.69 32.12
N GLU A 51 11.89 1.62 32.10
CA GLU A 51 12.70 1.71 30.88
C GLU A 51 12.50 0.52 29.93
N GLU A 52 12.43 -0.71 30.45
CA GLU A 52 12.18 -1.92 29.65
C GLU A 52 10.73 -1.98 29.13
N MET A 53 9.78 -1.49 29.91
CA MET A 53 8.38 -1.34 29.47
C MET A 53 8.26 -0.34 28.31
N ASP A 54 8.96 0.79 28.38
CA ASP A 54 8.99 1.80 27.32
C ASP A 54 9.75 1.32 26.07
N GLU A 55 10.80 0.53 26.23
CA GLU A 55 11.53 -0.12 25.12
C GLU A 55 10.63 -1.12 24.40
N ARG A 56 9.97 -2.03 25.13
CA ARG A 56 8.99 -2.98 24.55
C ARG A 56 7.86 -2.25 23.82
N ARG A 57 7.33 -1.16 24.38
CA ARG A 57 6.29 -0.36 23.73
C ARG A 57 6.78 0.23 22.40
N ARG A 58 7.99 0.80 22.38
CA ARG A 58 8.58 1.37 21.15
C ARG A 58 8.81 0.31 20.07
N GLN A 59 9.29 -0.87 20.46
CA GLN A 59 9.48 -2.00 19.55
C GLN A 59 8.16 -2.47 18.94
N ASN A 60 7.09 -2.58 19.75
CA ASN A 60 5.77 -2.96 19.25
C ASN A 60 5.23 -1.95 18.22
N VAL A 61 5.34 -0.65 18.50
CA VAL A 61 4.90 0.40 17.56
C VAL A 61 5.67 0.34 16.24
N ALA A 62 6.98 0.12 16.29
CA ALA A 62 7.79 -0.01 15.09
C ALA A 62 7.42 -1.26 14.27
N TYR A 63 7.15 -2.38 14.95
CA TYR A 63 6.71 -3.62 14.30
C TYR A 63 5.35 -3.47 13.63
N GLU A 64 4.37 -2.91 14.33
CA GLU A 64 3.03 -2.62 13.78
C GLU A 64 3.12 -1.73 12.53
N TYR A 65 3.98 -0.71 12.56
CA TYR A 65 4.20 0.15 11.40
C TYR A 65 4.78 -0.60 10.19
N LEU A 66 5.73 -1.51 10.41
CA LEU A 66 6.29 -2.35 9.34
C LEU A 66 5.23 -3.29 8.74
N CYS A 67 4.35 -3.85 9.57
CA CYS A 67 3.20 -4.63 9.09
C CYS A 67 2.27 -3.77 8.21
N HIS A 68 1.94 -2.56 8.66
CA HIS A 68 1.11 -1.64 7.87
C HIS A 68 1.75 -1.21 6.54
N LEU A 69 3.07 -1.06 6.50
CA LEU A 69 3.80 -0.81 5.25
C LEU A 69 3.69 -2.00 4.29
N GLU A 70 3.89 -3.23 4.78
CA GLU A 70 3.78 -4.46 3.99
C GLU A 70 2.35 -4.64 3.44
N GLU A 71 1.34 -4.39 4.26
CA GLU A 71 -0.07 -4.44 3.87
C GLU A 71 -0.39 -3.42 2.77
N ALA A 72 0.03 -2.16 2.97
CA ALA A 72 -0.18 -1.10 1.99
C ALA A 72 0.51 -1.43 0.67
N LYS A 73 1.75 -1.95 0.73
CA LYS A 73 2.49 -2.42 -0.44
C LYS A 73 1.70 -3.47 -1.22
N ARG A 74 1.32 -4.57 -0.58
CA ARG A 74 0.62 -5.68 -1.24
C ARG A 74 -0.70 -5.24 -1.86
N TRP A 75 -1.43 -4.37 -1.17
CA TRP A 75 -2.66 -3.81 -1.71
C TRP A 75 -2.41 -2.95 -2.95
N MET A 76 -1.40 -2.07 -2.93
CA MET A 76 -1.03 -1.28 -4.09
C MET A 76 -0.57 -2.14 -5.27
N GLU A 77 0.24 -3.17 -5.04
CA GLU A 77 0.65 -4.14 -6.08
C GLU A 77 -0.55 -4.85 -6.70
N ALA A 78 -1.52 -5.27 -5.87
CA ALA A 78 -2.75 -5.90 -6.35
C ALA A 78 -3.63 -4.95 -7.20
N CYS A 79 -3.68 -3.66 -6.84
CA CYS A 79 -4.42 -2.66 -7.61
C CYS A 79 -3.72 -2.29 -8.93
N LEU A 80 -2.39 -2.17 -8.92
CA LEU A 80 -1.62 -1.69 -10.07
C LEU A 80 -1.20 -2.82 -11.03
N GLY A 81 -1.10 -4.06 -10.54
CA GLY A 81 -0.58 -5.19 -11.30
C GLY A 81 0.92 -5.07 -11.63
N GLU A 82 1.67 -4.32 -10.83
CA GLU A 82 3.13 -4.15 -10.94
C GLU A 82 3.79 -4.27 -9.56
N ASP A 83 5.03 -4.73 -9.53
CA ASP A 83 5.80 -4.89 -8.29
C ASP A 83 6.26 -3.53 -7.76
N LEU A 84 6.07 -3.32 -6.46
CA LEU A 84 6.54 -2.14 -5.74
C LEU A 84 7.89 -2.43 -5.06
N PRO A 85 8.66 -1.38 -4.71
CA PRO A 85 9.92 -1.54 -4.00
C PRO A 85 9.76 -2.33 -2.68
N PRO A 86 10.84 -2.93 -2.15
CA PRO A 86 10.81 -3.62 -0.86
C PRO A 86 10.24 -2.75 0.25
N THR A 87 9.62 -3.35 1.25
CA THR A 87 8.92 -2.65 2.35
C THR A 87 9.82 -1.69 3.12
N THR A 88 11.12 -2.01 3.22
CA THR A 88 12.16 -1.15 3.80
C THR A 88 12.43 0.14 3.00
N GLU A 89 12.14 0.12 1.69
CA GLU A 89 12.37 1.21 0.74
C GLU A 89 11.06 1.81 0.21
N LEU A 90 9.91 1.28 0.63
CA LEU A 90 8.59 1.67 0.14
C LEU A 90 8.34 3.16 0.36
N GLU A 91 8.65 3.66 1.55
CA GLU A 91 8.53 5.07 1.89
C GLU A 91 9.29 5.97 0.90
N GLU A 92 10.52 5.60 0.55
CA GLU A 92 11.36 6.36 -0.37
C GLU A 92 10.80 6.26 -1.81
N GLY A 93 10.33 5.08 -2.21
CA GLY A 93 9.71 4.84 -3.50
C GLY A 93 8.40 5.60 -3.75
N LEU A 94 7.66 5.97 -2.69
CA LEU A 94 6.43 6.75 -2.79
C LEU A 94 6.67 8.26 -2.94
N ARG A 95 7.87 8.77 -2.62
CA ARG A 95 8.17 10.22 -2.59
C ARG A 95 8.00 10.91 -3.93
N ASN A 96 8.29 10.21 -5.03
CA ASN A 96 8.16 10.74 -6.38
C ASN A 96 6.68 10.80 -6.85
N GLY A 97 5.75 10.27 -6.06
CA GLY A 97 4.32 10.27 -6.31
C GLY A 97 3.88 9.44 -7.53
N VAL A 98 4.77 8.75 -8.23
CA VAL A 98 4.43 8.02 -9.46
C VAL A 98 3.45 6.88 -9.17
N TYR A 99 3.74 6.05 -8.16
CA TYR A 99 2.82 4.98 -7.75
C TYR A 99 1.49 5.53 -7.23
N LEU A 100 1.52 6.64 -6.48
CA LEU A 100 0.31 7.30 -5.99
C LEU A 100 -0.57 7.83 -7.14
N ALA A 101 0.05 8.44 -8.16
CA ALA A 101 -0.68 8.91 -9.34
C ALA A 101 -1.24 7.75 -10.16
N LYS A 102 -0.49 6.64 -10.32
CA LYS A 102 -1.00 5.43 -10.96
C LYS A 102 -2.21 4.87 -10.20
N LEU A 103 -2.14 4.87 -8.86
CA LEU A 103 -3.24 4.46 -8.00
C LEU A 103 -4.45 5.40 -8.15
N GLY A 104 -4.21 6.72 -8.21
CA GLY A 104 -5.23 7.71 -8.53
C GLY A 104 -5.95 7.44 -9.86
N ASN A 105 -5.20 7.02 -10.89
CA ASN A 105 -5.78 6.60 -12.17
C ASN A 105 -6.57 5.29 -12.07
N PHE A 106 -6.21 4.37 -11.17
CA PHE A 106 -6.92 3.10 -10.99
C PHE A 106 -8.37 3.32 -10.57
N PHE A 107 -8.62 4.18 -9.57
CA PHE A 107 -9.97 4.42 -9.06
C PHE A 107 -10.65 5.68 -9.63
N SER A 108 -9.89 6.66 -10.13
CA SER A 108 -10.42 7.88 -10.75
C SER A 108 -9.68 8.24 -12.05
N PRO A 109 -9.83 7.44 -13.12
CA PRO A 109 -9.19 7.69 -14.42
C PRO A 109 -9.68 8.96 -15.12
N LYS A 110 -10.81 9.54 -14.67
CA LYS A 110 -11.33 10.82 -15.18
C LYS A 110 -10.47 12.00 -14.73
N VAL A 111 -9.92 11.94 -13.53
CA VAL A 111 -9.11 13.01 -12.93
C VAL A 111 -7.63 12.82 -13.23
N VAL A 112 -7.14 11.59 -13.07
CA VAL A 112 -5.72 11.28 -13.27
C VAL A 112 -5.55 10.50 -14.57
N SER A 113 -4.73 11.04 -15.47
CA SER A 113 -4.41 10.38 -16.73
C SER A 113 -2.98 9.86 -16.68
N LEU A 114 -2.78 8.57 -16.99
CA LEU A 114 -1.44 7.96 -17.07
C LEU A 114 -0.45 8.71 -17.98
N LYS A 115 -0.95 9.42 -19.00
CA LYS A 115 -0.11 10.20 -19.92
C LYS A 115 0.39 11.51 -19.31
N LYS A 116 -0.26 12.01 -18.26
CA LYS A 116 0.08 13.25 -17.55
C LYS A 116 0.95 13.00 -16.31
N ILE A 117 1.19 11.74 -15.94
CA ILE A 117 2.10 11.39 -14.85
C ILE A 117 3.53 11.74 -15.28
N TYR A 118 4.18 12.57 -14.49
CA TYR A 118 5.57 12.93 -14.70
C TYR A 118 6.49 11.77 -14.30
N ASP A 119 7.49 11.48 -15.14
CA ASP A 119 8.45 10.39 -14.94
C ASP A 119 7.79 9.04 -14.62
N ARG A 120 6.77 8.67 -15.40
CA ARG A 120 5.98 7.44 -15.23
C ARG A 120 6.84 6.18 -15.07
N GLU A 121 7.95 6.09 -15.80
CA GLU A 121 8.86 4.94 -15.78
C GLU A 121 9.98 5.09 -14.72
N GLN A 122 9.96 6.18 -13.93
CA GLN A 122 10.93 6.49 -12.88
C GLN A 122 12.39 6.50 -13.36
N THR A 123 12.63 6.75 -14.65
CA THR A 123 13.98 6.73 -15.22
C THR A 123 14.77 7.94 -14.75
N ARG A 124 14.11 9.10 -14.64
CA ARG A 124 14.74 10.31 -14.12
C ARG A 124 14.95 10.23 -12.62
N TYR A 125 14.00 9.67 -11.88
CA TYR A 125 14.15 9.42 -10.45
C TYR A 125 15.34 8.52 -10.15
N LYS A 126 15.51 7.41 -10.89
CA LYS A 126 16.67 6.52 -10.74
C LYS A 126 17.99 7.18 -11.15
N ALA A 127 17.99 8.07 -12.15
CA ALA A 127 19.20 8.69 -12.66
C ALA A 127 19.66 9.92 -11.87
N THR A 128 18.72 10.77 -11.44
CA THR A 128 18.99 12.10 -10.88
C THR A 128 18.32 12.35 -9.53
N GLY A 129 17.52 11.40 -9.05
CA GLY A 129 16.77 11.54 -7.80
C GLY A 129 15.50 12.39 -7.95
N LEU A 130 15.07 12.95 -6.83
CA LEU A 130 13.79 13.64 -6.71
C LEU A 130 13.84 15.03 -7.37
N HIS A 131 12.99 15.23 -8.38
CA HIS A 131 12.76 16.52 -9.04
C HIS A 131 11.46 17.19 -8.54
N PHE A 132 11.43 18.52 -8.44
CA PHE A 132 10.25 19.29 -7.96
C PHE A 132 8.95 18.93 -8.69
N ARG A 133 9.03 18.68 -10.00
CA ARG A 133 7.88 18.29 -10.83
C ARG A 133 7.21 16.97 -10.41
N HIS A 134 7.84 16.14 -9.57
CA HIS A 134 7.19 14.97 -8.98
C HIS A 134 6.06 15.34 -8.01
N THR A 135 6.06 16.57 -7.47
CA THR A 135 4.95 17.06 -6.63
C THR A 135 3.62 17.06 -7.38
N ASP A 136 3.62 17.28 -8.70
CA ASP A 136 2.43 17.21 -9.55
C ASP A 136 1.78 15.81 -9.52
N ASN A 137 2.58 14.75 -9.37
CA ASN A 137 2.05 13.38 -9.28
C ASN A 137 1.28 13.17 -7.97
N VAL A 138 1.82 13.68 -6.85
CA VAL A 138 1.16 13.64 -5.55
C VAL A 138 -0.15 14.45 -5.59
N ILE A 139 -0.11 15.65 -6.17
CA ILE A 139 -1.30 16.50 -6.32
C ILE A 139 -2.38 15.81 -7.14
N GLN A 140 -2.01 15.13 -8.24
CA GLN A 140 -2.97 14.35 -9.04
C GLN A 140 -3.66 13.26 -8.20
N TRP A 141 -2.93 12.56 -7.35
CA TRP A 141 -3.51 11.56 -6.44
C TRP A 141 -4.45 12.19 -5.40
N LEU A 142 -4.07 13.32 -4.79
CA LEU A 142 -4.94 14.05 -3.86
C LEU A 142 -6.25 14.48 -4.53
N ASN A 143 -6.18 14.99 -5.77
CA ASN A 143 -7.35 15.36 -6.55
C ASN A 143 -8.22 14.14 -6.89
N ALA A 144 -7.61 12.98 -7.16
CA ALA A 144 -8.34 11.74 -7.37
C ALA A 144 -9.17 11.35 -6.14
N MET A 145 -8.57 11.46 -4.95
CA MET A 145 -9.25 11.17 -3.68
C MET A 145 -10.40 12.15 -3.41
N ASP A 146 -10.22 13.43 -3.74
CA ASP A 146 -11.27 14.46 -3.61
C ASP A 146 -12.48 14.14 -4.50
N GLU A 147 -12.25 13.66 -5.71
CA GLU A 147 -13.31 13.27 -6.65
C GLU A 147 -14.16 12.10 -6.15
N ILE A 148 -13.57 11.10 -5.51
CA ILE A 148 -14.33 9.98 -4.92
C ILE A 148 -14.95 10.33 -3.56
N GLY A 149 -14.66 11.52 -3.03
CA GLY A 149 -15.23 12.03 -1.78
C GLY A 149 -14.58 11.48 -0.51
N LEU A 150 -13.32 11.06 -0.55
CA LEU A 150 -12.62 10.64 0.67
C LEU A 150 -12.50 11.84 1.65
N PRO A 151 -12.77 11.68 2.95
CA PRO A 151 -12.66 12.80 3.89
C PRO A 151 -11.25 13.37 3.99
N LYS A 152 -11.12 14.70 3.90
CA LYS A 152 -9.83 15.44 3.91
C LYS A 152 -8.99 15.25 5.18
N ILE A 153 -9.59 14.79 6.27
CA ILE A 153 -8.87 14.44 7.52
C ILE A 153 -7.78 13.39 7.27
N PHE A 154 -7.98 12.48 6.31
CA PHE A 154 -7.01 11.45 5.97
C PHE A 154 -5.90 11.95 5.05
N TYR A 155 -6.04 13.13 4.45
CA TYR A 155 -5.15 13.54 3.37
C TYR A 155 -3.80 13.94 3.95
N PRO A 156 -2.68 13.42 3.41
CA PRO A 156 -1.37 13.96 3.69
C PRO A 156 -1.18 15.27 2.92
N GLU A 157 -0.25 16.10 3.38
CA GLU A 157 0.23 17.23 2.60
C GLU A 157 1.25 16.76 1.55
N THR A 158 1.41 17.51 0.46
CA THR A 158 2.43 17.21 -0.55
C THR A 158 3.84 17.16 0.05
N THR A 159 4.12 18.02 1.03
CA THR A 159 5.37 18.08 1.80
C THR A 159 5.58 16.87 2.71
N ASP A 160 4.50 16.29 3.25
CA ASP A 160 4.56 15.08 4.08
C ASP A 160 5.18 13.91 3.31
N ILE A 161 4.87 13.80 2.01
CA ILE A 161 5.36 12.77 1.09
C ILE A 161 6.68 13.19 0.43
N TYR A 162 6.70 14.33 -0.26
CA TYR A 162 7.84 14.75 -1.07
C TYR A 162 9.11 14.99 -0.23
N ASP A 163 8.99 15.70 0.88
CA ASP A 163 10.12 15.97 1.80
C ASP A 163 10.29 14.85 2.84
N ARG A 164 9.45 13.80 2.80
CA ARG A 164 9.40 12.73 3.81
C ARG A 164 9.23 13.26 5.24
N LYS A 165 8.50 14.37 5.41
CA LYS A 165 8.24 14.94 6.75
C LYS A 165 7.33 14.04 7.60
N ASN A 166 6.37 13.39 6.96
CA ASN A 166 5.40 12.53 7.65
C ASN A 166 4.89 11.43 6.72
N MET A 167 5.77 10.52 6.34
CA MET A 167 5.40 9.37 5.52
C MET A 167 4.35 8.45 6.18
N PRO A 168 4.36 8.21 7.50
CA PRO A 168 3.31 7.40 8.14
C PRO A 168 1.90 7.91 7.84
N ARG A 169 1.69 9.22 7.75
CA ARG A 169 0.40 9.82 7.36
C ARG A 169 -0.05 9.41 5.96
N CYS A 170 0.88 9.31 5.01
CA CYS A 170 0.61 8.79 3.67
C CYS A 170 0.16 7.32 3.73
N ILE A 171 0.85 6.49 4.51
CA ILE A 171 0.49 5.08 4.68
C ILE A 171 -0.90 4.93 5.30
N TYR A 172 -1.22 5.69 6.34
CA TYR A 172 -2.57 5.69 6.92
C TYR A 172 -3.64 6.17 5.93
N CYS A 173 -3.32 7.15 5.07
CA CYS A 173 -4.21 7.57 4.00
C CYS A 173 -4.48 6.44 3.00
N ILE A 174 -3.46 5.65 2.65
CA ILE A 174 -3.60 4.48 1.77
C ILE A 174 -4.52 3.43 2.40
N HIS A 175 -4.38 3.16 3.70
CA HIS A 175 -5.27 2.26 4.45
C HIS A 175 -6.72 2.76 4.51
N ALA A 176 -6.91 4.07 4.74
CA ALA A 176 -8.25 4.66 4.71
C ALA A 176 -8.87 4.57 3.31
N LEU A 177 -8.07 4.83 2.28
CA LEU A 177 -8.47 4.74 0.88
C LEU A 177 -8.86 3.31 0.48
N SER A 178 -8.09 2.30 0.90
CA SER A 178 -8.39 0.90 0.58
C SER A 178 -9.73 0.46 1.16
N LEU A 179 -9.99 0.80 2.43
CA LEU A 179 -11.27 0.54 3.09
C LEU A 179 -12.42 1.27 2.38
N TYR A 180 -12.18 2.52 1.96
CA TYR A 180 -13.19 3.34 1.31
C TYR A 180 -13.55 2.80 -0.09
N LEU A 181 -12.56 2.46 -0.91
CA LEU A 181 -12.77 1.85 -2.22
C LEU A 181 -13.48 0.51 -2.11
N PHE A 182 -13.12 -0.31 -1.11
CA PHE A 182 -13.80 -1.57 -0.83
C PHE A 182 -15.30 -1.37 -0.51
N LYS A 183 -15.64 -0.35 0.28
CA LYS A 183 -17.05 -0.01 0.57
C LYS A 183 -17.82 0.45 -0.67
N LEU A 184 -17.14 1.09 -1.62
CA LEU A 184 -17.73 1.49 -2.89
C LEU A 184 -17.80 0.35 -3.92
N GLY A 185 -17.14 -0.78 -3.65
CA GLY A 185 -17.09 -1.93 -4.56
C GLY A 185 -16.25 -1.69 -5.81
N LEU A 186 -15.22 -0.83 -5.70
CA LEU A 186 -14.27 -0.49 -6.76
C LEU A 186 -12.99 -1.33 -6.69
#